data_AF-L1JZ67-F1
#
_entry.id   AF-L1JZ67-F1
#
_cell.length_a   1.000
_cell.length_b   1.000
_cell.length_c   1.000
_cell.angle_alpha   90.00
_cell.angle_beta   90.00
_cell.angle_gamma   90.00
#
_symmetry.space_group_name_H-M   'P 1'
#
loop_
_entity.id
_entity.type
_entity.pdbx_description
1 polymer ?
#
loop_
_entity_poly.entity_id
_entity_poly.type
_entity_poly.pdbx_seq_one_letter_code
_entity_poly.pdbx_strand_id
1 'polypeptide(L)'
;ICVIGDEDTTLAIVGFLLAGVGEIDSKKNSNFLVVNNKTPVNQIEEAFKAFTARDDVAVILITQSAADSIRYLLDDYESMIPTVLEIPSKDNPYDPSKDSVMQRIMKKMSVGTD
;
A
#
# COMPACT_ATOMS: atom_id res chain seq x y z
N ILE A 1 -14.52 -3.31 -1.22
CA ILE A 1 -13.10 -3.07 -0.82
C ILE A 1 -12.33 -2.75 -2.08
N CYS A 2 -11.51 -1.70 -2.06
CA CYS A 2 -10.64 -1.31 -3.17
C CYS A 2 -9.16 -1.41 -2.79
N VAL A 3 -8.27 -1.61 -3.76
CA VAL A 3 -6.82 -1.82 -3.52
C VAL A 3 -5.98 -0.96 -4.46
N ILE A 4 -4.95 -0.28 -3.95
CA ILE A 4 -3.95 0.45 -4.72
C ILE A 4 -2.57 0.00 -4.22
N GLY A 5 -1.82 -0.75 -5.01
CA GLY A 5 -0.57 -1.28 -4.49
C GLY A 5 0.34 -1.88 -5.53
N ASP A 6 1.54 -2.27 -5.11
CA ASP A 6 2.46 -2.99 -5.99
C ASP A 6 1.88 -4.31 -6.51
N GLU A 7 2.52 -4.88 -7.53
CA GLU A 7 2.05 -6.12 -8.16
C GLU A 7 1.92 -7.25 -7.15
N ASP A 8 2.91 -7.45 -6.29
CA ASP A 8 2.92 -8.52 -5.29
C ASP A 8 1.79 -8.35 -4.25
N THR A 9 1.60 -7.14 -3.72
CA THR A 9 0.60 -6.83 -2.70
C THR A 9 -0.80 -6.82 -3.29
N THR A 10 -0.96 -6.25 -4.49
CA THR A 10 -2.23 -6.27 -5.20
C THR A 10 -2.61 -7.70 -5.56
N LEU A 11 -1.67 -8.52 -6.06
CA LEU A 11 -1.94 -9.94 -6.35
C LEU A 11 -2.22 -10.75 -5.07
N ALA A 12 -1.55 -10.47 -3.95
CA ALA A 12 -1.81 -11.15 -2.69
C ALA A 12 -3.19 -10.78 -2.11
N ILE A 13 -3.55 -9.50 -2.12
CA ILE A 13 -4.81 -9.02 -1.56
C ILE A 13 -5.97 -9.33 -2.49
N VAL A 14 -5.82 -9.08 -3.79
CA VAL A 14 -6.80 -9.52 -4.79
C VAL A 14 -6.89 -11.03 -4.79
N GLY A 15 -5.79 -11.78 -4.62
CA GLY A 15 -5.78 -13.24 -4.47
C GLY A 15 -6.53 -13.74 -3.22
N PHE A 16 -6.34 -13.07 -2.08
CA PHE A 16 -7.07 -13.35 -0.84
C PHE A 16 -8.55 -12.99 -0.96
N LEU A 17 -8.84 -11.85 -1.59
CA LEU A 17 -10.20 -11.43 -1.94
C LEU A 17 -10.82 -12.37 -2.97
N LEU A 18 -10.09 -12.92 -3.94
CA LEU A 18 -10.58 -13.81 -5.00
C LEU A 18 -11.04 -15.18 -4.47
N ALA A 19 -10.71 -15.54 -3.21
CA ALA A 19 -11.36 -16.63 -2.51
C ALA A 19 -12.84 -16.34 -2.16
N GLY A 20 -13.38 -15.13 -2.44
CA GLY A 20 -14.81 -14.82 -2.30
C GLY A 20 -15.34 -13.41 -2.69
N VAL A 21 -14.56 -12.51 -3.30
CA VAL A 21 -14.86 -11.06 -3.51
C VAL A 21 -14.16 -10.49 -4.76
N GLY A 22 -13.80 -11.33 -5.74
CA GLY A 22 -13.29 -10.84 -7.03
C GLY A 22 -14.44 -10.51 -7.97
N GLU A 23 -15.15 -9.40 -7.75
CA GLU A 23 -16.19 -8.96 -8.68
C GLU A 23 -15.59 -8.00 -9.70
N ILE A 24 -15.44 -8.46 -10.94
CA ILE A 24 -15.34 -7.58 -12.10
C ILE A 24 -16.79 -7.22 -12.45
N ASP A 25 -17.23 -6.02 -12.08
CA ASP A 25 -18.54 -5.51 -12.47
C ASP A 25 -18.68 -5.59 -14.01
N SER A 26 -19.88 -5.87 -14.49
CA SER A 26 -20.31 -5.88 -15.89
C SER A 26 -19.89 -4.61 -16.66
N LYS A 27 -19.54 -3.53 -15.95
CA LYS A 27 -19.03 -2.26 -16.47
C LYS A 27 -17.50 -2.16 -16.64
N LYS A 28 -16.73 -3.22 -16.36
CA LYS A 28 -15.25 -3.25 -16.36
C LYS A 28 -14.58 -2.31 -15.33
N ASN A 29 -15.30 -1.85 -14.32
CA ASN A 29 -14.70 -1.07 -13.24
C ASN A 29 -13.94 -2.01 -12.30
N SER A 30 -12.61 -1.95 -12.30
CA SER A 30 -11.80 -2.71 -11.35
C SER A 30 -11.92 -2.09 -9.95
N ASN A 31 -11.91 -2.94 -8.93
CA ASN A 31 -11.73 -2.54 -7.54
C ASN A 31 -10.25 -2.49 -7.15
N PHE A 32 -9.33 -2.46 -8.11
CA PHE A 32 -7.91 -2.40 -7.82
C PHE A 32 -7.13 -1.63 -8.89
N LEU A 33 -5.99 -1.07 -8.48
CA LEU A 33 -4.93 -0.52 -9.32
C LEU A 33 -3.61 -1.18 -8.93
N VAL A 34 -2.96 -1.83 -9.91
CA VAL A 34 -1.58 -2.32 -9.78
C VAL A 34 -0.63 -1.17 -10.10
N VAL A 35 0.24 -0.84 -9.15
CA VAL A 35 1.26 0.20 -9.21
C VAL A 35 2.62 -0.45 -9.48
N ASN A 36 3.36 0.07 -10.45
CA ASN A 36 4.75 -0.32 -10.71
C ASN A 36 5.61 0.92 -10.96
N ASN A 37 6.91 0.73 -11.18
CA ASN A 37 7.85 1.84 -11.41
C ASN A 37 7.57 2.69 -12.66
N LYS A 38 6.66 2.25 -13.53
CA LYS A 38 6.23 2.97 -14.74
C LYS A 38 4.84 3.61 -14.56
N THR A 39 4.15 3.33 -13.46
CA THR A 39 2.84 3.91 -13.14
C THR A 39 3.02 5.39 -12.82
N PRO A 40 2.43 6.31 -13.60
CA PRO A 40 2.53 7.73 -13.31
C PRO A 40 1.71 8.09 -12.06
N VAL A 41 2.21 9.04 -11.26
CA VAL A 41 1.54 9.49 -10.03
C VAL A 41 0.11 9.94 -10.29
N ASN A 42 -0.15 10.64 -11.41
CA ASN A 42 -1.50 11.05 -11.81
C ASN A 42 -2.48 9.87 -11.90
N GLN A 43 -2.03 8.69 -12.33
CA GLN A 43 -2.90 7.51 -12.39
C GLN A 43 -3.28 7.00 -10.99
N ILE A 44 -2.39 7.14 -10.00
CA ILE A 44 -2.65 6.81 -8.60
C ILE A 44 -3.67 7.79 -8.02
N GLU A 45 -3.53 9.08 -8.32
CA GLU A 45 -4.49 10.12 -7.90
C GLU A 45 -5.88 9.90 -8.48
N GLU A 46 -5.97 9.65 -9.79
CA GLU A 46 -7.24 9.39 -10.48
C GLU A 46 -7.93 8.15 -9.90
N ALA A 47 -7.18 7.08 -9.63
CA ALA A 47 -7.72 5.88 -9.01
C ALA A 47 -8.19 6.15 -7.57
N PHE A 48 -7.40 6.86 -6.77
CA PHE A 48 -7.79 7.22 -5.40
C PHE A 48 -9.10 8.03 -5.39
N LYS A 49 -9.17 9.10 -6.19
CA LYS A 49 -10.37 9.94 -6.33
C LYS A 49 -11.58 9.12 -6.79
N ALA A 50 -11.38 8.23 -7.77
CA ALA A 50 -12.44 7.36 -8.27
C ALA A 50 -12.94 6.37 -7.20
N PHE A 51 -12.05 5.82 -6.36
CA PHE A 51 -12.43 4.92 -5.28
C PHE A 51 -13.09 5.65 -4.12
N THR A 52 -12.66 6.87 -3.78
CA THR A 52 -13.29 7.68 -2.72
C THR A 52 -14.65 8.24 -3.11
N ALA A 53 -14.93 8.41 -4.41
CA ALA A 53 -16.21 8.91 -4.91
C ALA A 53 -17.30 7.83 -5.00
N ARG A 54 -16.99 6.58 -4.63
CA ARG A 54 -17.88 5.43 -4.74
C ARG A 54 -18.55 5.12 -3.40
N ASP A 55 -19.88 5.19 -3.39
CA ASP A 55 -20.68 4.89 -2.19
C ASP A 55 -20.68 3.39 -1.80
N ASP A 56 -20.27 2.51 -2.72
CA ASP A 56 -20.18 1.05 -2.50
C ASP A 56 -18.82 0.61 -1.92
N VAL A 57 -17.90 1.55 -1.68
CA VAL A 57 -16.57 1.26 -1.15
C VAL A 57 -16.51 1.64 0.33
N ALA A 58 -16.32 0.63 1.19
CA ALA A 58 -16.16 0.85 2.63
C ALA A 58 -14.68 1.08 3.04
N VAL A 59 -13.75 0.42 2.35
CA VAL A 59 -12.31 0.41 2.69
C VAL A 59 -11.48 0.44 1.42
N ILE A 60 -10.44 1.29 1.43
CA ILE A 60 -9.37 1.36 0.43
C ILE A 60 -8.07 0.90 1.11
N LEU A 61 -7.46 -0.15 0.57
CA LEU A 61 -6.14 -0.62 0.99
C LEU A 61 -5.10 0.00 0.06
N ILE A 62 -4.11 0.70 0.59
CA ILE A 62 -3.06 1.36 -0.21
C ILE A 62 -1.67 0.98 0.28
N THR A 63 -0.73 0.61 -0.61
CA THR A 63 0.67 0.38 -0.17
C THR A 63 1.31 1.69 0.28
N GLN A 64 2.19 1.61 1.28
CA GLN A 64 2.92 2.80 1.77
C GLN A 64 3.66 3.54 0.64
N SER A 65 4.25 2.82 -0.31
CA SER A 65 4.92 3.42 -1.48
C SER A 65 3.97 4.23 -2.37
N ALA A 66 2.75 3.75 -2.58
CA ALA A 66 1.73 4.46 -3.35
C ALA A 66 1.17 5.64 -2.54
N ALA A 67 0.95 5.44 -1.23
CA ALA A 67 0.50 6.49 -0.32
C ALA A 67 1.49 7.67 -0.25
N ASP A 68 2.78 7.39 -0.16
CA ASP A 68 3.83 8.41 -0.17
C ASP A 68 3.83 9.25 -1.45
N SER A 69 3.48 8.64 -2.59
CA SER A 69 3.41 9.33 -3.89
C SER A 69 2.25 10.34 -3.97
N ILE A 70 1.18 10.13 -3.18
CA ILE A 70 -0.01 10.99 -3.15
C ILE A 70 -0.31 11.52 -1.74
N ARG A 71 0.72 11.67 -0.89
CA ARG A 71 0.57 12.01 0.53
C ARG A 71 -0.31 13.26 0.75
N TYR A 72 -0.11 14.28 -0.07
CA TYR A 72 -0.91 15.51 -0.03
C TYR A 72 -2.41 15.24 -0.21
N LEU A 73 -2.78 14.27 -1.05
CA LEU A 73 -4.17 13.92 -1.32
C LEU A 73 -4.78 13.11 -0.15
N LEU A 74 -3.96 12.31 0.54
CA LEU A 74 -4.37 11.56 1.72
C LEU A 74 -4.56 12.47 2.93
N ASP A 75 -3.66 13.44 3.11
CA ASP A 75 -3.72 14.41 4.22
C ASP A 75 -4.95 15.33 4.08
N ASP A 76 -5.36 15.65 2.85
CA ASP A 76 -6.57 16.43 2.55
C ASP A 76 -7.87 15.59 2.64
N TYR A 77 -7.78 14.27 2.79
CA TYR A 77 -8.93 13.36 2.80
C TYR A 77 -9.52 13.22 4.22
N GLU A 78 -10.59 13.97 4.51
CA GLU A 78 -11.24 13.98 5.83
C GLU A 78 -12.39 12.97 6.00
N SER A 79 -12.82 12.31 4.93
CA SER A 79 -13.99 11.44 4.97
C SER A 79 -13.70 10.12 5.70
N MET A 80 -14.59 9.72 6.61
CA MET A 80 -14.44 8.47 7.35
C MET A 80 -14.67 7.22 6.48
N ILE A 81 -15.55 7.33 5.47
CA ILE A 81 -15.92 6.26 4.56
C ILE A 81 -15.76 6.76 3.11
N PRO A 82 -15.02 6.04 2.25
CA PRO A 82 -14.21 4.85 2.56
C PRO A 82 -13.03 5.11 3.51
N THR A 83 -12.79 4.20 4.45
CA THR A 83 -11.58 4.25 5.29
C THR A 83 -10.35 3.87 4.48
N VAL A 84 -9.29 4.68 4.54
CA VAL A 84 -8.02 4.41 3.86
C VAL A 84 -7.05 3.73 4.84
N LEU A 85 -6.51 2.57 4.47
CA LEU A 85 -5.56 1.81 5.29
C LEU A 85 -4.26 1.60 4.52
N GLU A 86 -3.17 2.11 5.08
CA GLU A 86 -1.82 1.89 4.57
C GLU A 86 -1.32 0.49 4.94
N ILE A 87 -0.81 -0.25 3.96
CA ILE A 87 -0.24 -1.60 4.12
C ILE A 87 1.23 -1.63 3.67
N PRO A 88 2.09 -2.42 4.31
CA PRO A 88 3.48 -2.55 3.91
C PRO A 88 3.59 -3.26 2.55
N SER A 89 4.61 -2.89 1.76
CA SER A 89 5.01 -3.61 0.53
C SER A 89 6.05 -4.70 0.83
N LYS A 90 6.17 -5.68 -0.08
CA LYS A 90 7.11 -6.81 0.02
C LYS A 90 8.58 -6.42 -0.24
N ASP A 91 8.82 -5.31 -0.94
CA ASP A 91 10.13 -4.94 -1.51
C ASP A 91 11.13 -4.26 -0.57
N ASN A 92 10.82 -4.09 0.71
CA ASN A 92 11.83 -3.80 1.72
C ASN A 92 12.14 -5.06 2.54
N PRO A 93 13.07 -5.92 2.09
CA PRO A 93 13.64 -6.94 2.95
C PRO A 93 14.19 -6.27 4.20
N TYR A 94 14.00 -6.91 5.37
CA TYR A 94 14.58 -6.48 6.63
C TYR A 94 16.08 -6.17 6.43
N ASP A 95 16.45 -4.91 6.68
CA ASP A 95 17.84 -4.46 6.65
C ASP A 95 18.37 -4.40 8.10
N PRO A 96 19.16 -5.40 8.56
CA PRO A 96 19.72 -5.40 9.90
C PRO A 96 20.68 -4.22 10.14
N SER A 97 21.18 -3.58 9.08
CA SER A 97 22.10 -2.44 9.21
C SER A 97 21.40 -1.14 9.62
N LYS A 98 20.09 -1.04 9.34
CA LYS A 98 19.22 0.05 9.77
C LYS A 98 18.47 -0.26 11.08
N ASP A 99 18.60 -1.48 11.59
CA ASP A 99 18.03 -1.87 12.87
C ASP A 99 18.90 -1.31 14.03
N SER A 100 18.32 -0.38 14.79
CA SER A 100 18.94 0.24 15.95
C SER A 100 19.33 -0.75 17.07
N VAL A 101 18.67 -1.91 17.15
CA VAL A 101 18.98 -3.01 18.08
C VAL A 101 20.25 -3.73 17.62
N MET A 102 20.35 -4.05 16.33
CA MET A 102 21.56 -4.66 15.75
C MET A 102 22.77 -3.74 15.87
N GLN A 103 22.60 -2.43 15.65
CA GLN A 103 23.68 -1.47 15.86
C GLN A 103 24.13 -1.40 17.33
N ARG A 104 23.21 -1.47 18.29
CA ARG A 104 23.56 -1.52 19.72
C ARG A 104 24.28 -2.81 20.11
N ILE A 105 23.89 -3.94 19.52
CA ILE A 105 24.55 -5.25 19.75
C ILE A 105 25.95 -5.24 19.15
N MET A 106 26.12 -4.79 17.91
CA MET A 106 27.45 -4.66 17.28
C MET A 106 28.37 -3.73 18.08
N LYS A 107 27.87 -2.57 18.53
CA LYS A 107 28.64 -1.67 19.38
C LYS A 107 29.07 -2.30 20.71
N LYS A 108 28.27 -3.21 21.28
CA LYS A 108 28.65 -3.97 22.48
C LYS A 108 29.62 -5.11 22.18
N MET A 109 29.51 -5.74 21.01
CA MET A 109 30.38 -6.84 20.57
C MET A 109 31.79 -6.36 20.17
N SER A 110 31.92 -5.14 19.64
CA SER A 110 33.21 -4.55 19.26
C SER A 110 34.02 -3.97 20.42
N VAL A 111 33.47 -3.96 21.64
CA VAL A 111 34.15 -3.47 22.87
C VAL A 111 34.78 -4.62 23.67
N GLY A 112 34.71 -5.86 23.16
CA GLY A 112 35.16 -7.07 23.87
C GLY A 112 36.49 -7.68 23.42
N THR A 113 37.25 -7.02 22.54
CA THR A 113 38.59 -7.47 22.14
C THR A 113 39.59 -6.33 22.31
N ASP A 114 39.93 -6.07 23.56
CA ASP A 114 41.26 -5.64 24.02
C ASP A 114 41.51 -6.34 25.37
#